data_AF-A0A840U5L5-F1
#
_entry.id   AF-A0A840U5L5-F1
#
_cell.length_a   1.000
_cell.length_b   1.000
_cell.length_c   1.000
_cell.angle_alpha   90.00
_cell.angle_beta   90.00
_cell.angle_gamma   90.00
#
_symmetry.space_group_name_H-M   'P 1'
#
loop_
_entity.id
_entity.type
_entity.pdbx_description
1 polymer ?
#
loop_
_entity_poly.entity_id
_entity_poly.type
_entity_poly.pdbx_seq_one_letter_code
_entity_poly.pdbx_strand_id
1 'polypeptide(L)'
;MQPLPELVNGLEVLKPLLLNFGFSLDNYESGKGSGGKFTRATFAKDNKKFIIGYRYSVGYVVYECDKLQVSHDFYLDGLGFAEQKQFPDFQSDDKLLAFRYILHDLEFLVDDFFLGGCSILKVLARQQKEMIEEYNRKAQEEYKYQVDRRYINKARQEFKSKNYKNCLDYYCMVQYGEILSNYDRKAIEYCKRHK
;
A
#
# COMPACT_ATOMS: atom_id res chain seq x y z
N MET A 1 2.05 22.74 -13.97
CA MET A 1 0.71 22.37 -14.50
C MET A 1 -0.34 22.88 -13.53
N GLN A 2 -1.53 23.27 -14.01
CA GLN A 2 -2.63 23.65 -13.13
C GLN A 2 -3.26 22.43 -12.44
N PRO A 3 -3.80 22.58 -11.22
CA PRO A 3 -4.51 21.52 -10.52
C PRO A 3 -5.78 21.12 -11.28
N LEU A 4 -6.19 19.85 -11.13
CA LEU A 4 -7.44 19.36 -11.69
C LEU A 4 -8.64 20.12 -11.07
N PRO A 5 -9.56 20.70 -11.88
CA PRO A 5 -10.67 21.50 -11.38
C PRO A 5 -11.56 20.75 -10.39
N GLU A 6 -11.78 19.46 -10.60
CA GLU A 6 -12.61 18.64 -9.70
C GLU A 6 -11.99 18.49 -8.31
N LEU A 7 -10.66 18.42 -8.20
CA LEU A 7 -10.00 18.48 -6.91
C LEU A 7 -10.24 19.82 -6.24
N VAL A 8 -10.08 20.93 -6.97
CA VAL A 8 -10.29 22.27 -6.41
C VAL A 8 -11.71 22.41 -5.86
N ASN A 9 -12.71 21.98 -6.61
CA ASN A 9 -14.11 21.98 -6.16
C ASN A 9 -14.35 21.07 -4.95
N GLY A 10 -13.77 19.87 -4.94
CA GLY A 10 -13.85 18.96 -3.80
C GLY A 10 -13.19 19.51 -2.54
N LEU A 11 -12.07 20.23 -2.68
CA LEU A 11 -11.41 20.88 -1.55
C LEU A 11 -12.25 21.99 -0.92
N GLU A 12 -13.15 22.65 -1.66
CA GLU A 12 -14.09 23.61 -1.05
C GLU A 12 -15.00 22.97 0.00
N VAL A 13 -15.26 21.66 -0.11
CA VAL A 13 -16.02 20.90 0.91
C VAL A 13 -15.20 20.72 2.18
N LEU A 14 -13.89 20.47 2.07
CA LEU A 14 -13.01 20.18 3.20
C LEU A 14 -12.46 21.46 3.87
N LYS A 15 -12.28 22.53 3.09
CA LYS A 15 -11.64 23.78 3.52
C LYS A 15 -12.22 24.37 4.81
N PRO A 16 -13.56 24.47 5.01
CA PRO A 16 -14.09 25.05 6.23
C PRO A 16 -13.58 24.37 7.50
N LEU A 17 -13.55 23.03 7.52
CA LEU A 17 -13.04 22.27 8.68
C LEU A 17 -11.52 22.47 8.84
N LEU A 18 -10.76 22.33 7.76
CA LEU A 18 -9.30 22.46 7.79
C LEU A 18 -8.87 23.84 8.28
N LEU A 19 -9.49 24.90 7.75
CA LEU A 19 -9.23 26.28 8.18
C LEU A 19 -9.63 26.52 9.63
N ASN A 20 -10.75 25.95 10.09
CA ASN A 20 -11.19 26.05 11.47
C ASN A 20 -10.16 25.48 12.47
N PHE A 21 -9.43 24.44 12.07
CA PHE A 21 -8.32 23.89 12.87
C PHE A 21 -6.96 24.52 12.59
N GLY A 22 -6.90 25.57 11.77
CA GLY A 22 -5.69 26.34 11.48
C GLY A 22 -4.79 25.74 10.40
N PHE A 23 -5.28 24.79 9.61
CA PHE A 23 -4.56 24.29 8.44
C PHE A 23 -4.75 25.24 7.27
N SER A 24 -3.65 25.63 6.61
CA SER A 24 -3.69 26.38 5.36
C SER A 24 -3.24 25.51 4.19
N LEU A 25 -3.77 25.77 3.01
CA LEU A 25 -3.26 25.16 1.78
C LEU A 25 -1.79 25.57 1.59
N ASP A 26 -0.90 24.58 1.58
CA ASP A 26 0.55 24.74 1.42
C ASP A 26 0.93 24.71 -0.06
N ASN A 27 0.57 23.62 -0.76
CA ASN A 27 0.92 23.48 -2.16
C ASN A 27 -0.07 22.62 -2.98
N TYR A 28 0.05 22.76 -4.30
CA TYR A 28 -0.45 21.80 -5.27
C TYR A 28 0.72 21.21 -6.05
N GLU A 29 0.77 19.88 -6.13
CA GLU A 29 1.73 19.14 -6.96
C GLU A 29 0.96 18.46 -8.08
N SER A 30 1.15 18.89 -9.34
CA SER A 30 0.46 18.32 -10.50
C SER A 30 1.45 17.72 -11.49
N GLY A 31 1.12 16.55 -12.02
CA GLY A 31 1.96 15.82 -12.96
C GLY A 31 1.18 14.88 -13.87
N LYS A 32 1.90 14.10 -14.68
CA LYS A 32 1.36 13.06 -15.57
C LYS A 32 2.14 11.77 -15.35
N GLY A 33 1.42 10.68 -15.08
CA GLY A 33 1.98 9.33 -14.97
C GLY A 33 1.30 8.34 -15.93
N SER A 34 1.64 7.06 -15.81
CA SER A 34 1.03 5.97 -16.60
C SER A 34 -0.49 5.91 -16.47
N GLY A 35 -1.02 6.28 -15.29
CA GLY A 35 -2.46 6.36 -15.02
C GLY A 35 -3.10 7.72 -15.30
N GLY A 36 -2.46 8.58 -16.11
CA GLY A 36 -3.00 9.89 -16.50
C GLY A 36 -2.51 11.06 -15.66
N LYS A 37 -3.22 12.19 -15.77
CA LYS A 37 -2.92 13.40 -14.98
C LYS A 37 -3.29 13.17 -13.52
N PHE A 38 -2.46 13.70 -12.63
CA PHE A 38 -2.72 13.69 -11.20
C PHE A 38 -2.45 15.06 -10.60
N THR A 39 -3.18 15.39 -9.55
CA THR A 39 -2.91 16.53 -8.68
C THR A 39 -2.97 16.06 -7.24
N ARG A 40 -1.98 16.45 -6.47
CA ARG A 40 -1.94 16.34 -5.01
C ARG A 40 -2.12 17.72 -4.42
N ALA A 41 -2.90 17.82 -3.35
CA ALA A 41 -2.99 19.01 -2.52
C ALA A 41 -2.48 18.69 -1.12
N THR A 42 -1.75 19.64 -0.53
CA THR A 42 -1.24 19.55 0.83
C THR A 42 -1.77 20.73 1.63
N PHE A 43 -2.39 20.45 2.77
CA PHE A 43 -2.70 21.42 3.80
C PHE A 43 -1.75 21.21 4.97
N ALA A 44 -1.21 22.28 5.53
CA ALA A 44 -0.22 22.21 6.59
C ALA A 44 -0.57 23.12 7.77
N LYS A 45 -0.15 22.68 8.95
CA LYS A 45 -0.13 23.44 10.20
C LYS A 45 1.04 22.94 11.04
N ASP A 46 1.99 23.81 11.33
CA ASP A 46 3.19 23.47 12.12
C ASP A 46 3.90 22.20 11.57
N ASN A 47 3.96 21.14 12.37
CA ASN A 47 4.55 19.85 12.04
C ASN A 47 3.55 18.84 11.46
N LYS A 48 2.30 19.24 11.18
CA LYS A 48 1.21 18.39 10.69
C LYS A 48 0.88 18.70 9.24
N LYS A 49 0.56 17.67 8.46
CA LYS A 49 0.03 17.82 7.10
C LYS A 49 -1.14 16.90 6.84
N PHE A 50 -2.15 17.43 6.16
CA PHE A 50 -3.22 16.68 5.53
C PHE A 50 -2.97 16.68 4.02
N ILE A 51 -2.86 15.49 3.43
CA ILE A 51 -2.48 15.32 2.04
C ILE A 51 -3.55 14.51 1.32
N ILE A 52 -4.00 15.02 0.18
CA ILE A 52 -4.99 14.35 -0.68
C ILE A 52 -4.48 14.25 -2.11
N GLY A 53 -4.51 13.05 -2.66
CA GLY A 53 -4.13 12.75 -4.04
C GLY A 53 -5.36 12.51 -4.91
N TYR A 54 -5.42 13.17 -6.06
CA TYR A 54 -6.54 13.11 -6.99
C TYR A 54 -6.09 12.84 -8.43
N ARG A 55 -6.86 12.01 -9.13
CA ARG A 55 -6.70 11.74 -10.57
C ARG A 55 -8.06 11.89 -11.26
N TYR A 56 -8.74 10.78 -11.52
CA TYR A 56 -10.14 10.75 -11.91
C TYR A 56 -11.08 10.68 -10.70
N SER A 57 -10.55 10.27 -9.54
CA SER A 57 -11.17 10.23 -8.23
C SER A 57 -10.12 10.54 -7.15
N VAL A 58 -10.54 10.63 -5.89
CA VAL A 58 -9.62 10.66 -4.74
C VAL A 58 -8.92 9.30 -4.67
N GLY A 59 -7.61 9.28 -4.89
CA GLY A 59 -6.82 8.06 -4.93
C GLY A 59 -6.19 7.70 -3.57
N TYR A 60 -5.93 8.70 -2.73
CA TYR A 60 -5.45 8.50 -1.37
C TYR A 60 -5.64 9.74 -0.51
N VAL A 61 -5.72 9.50 0.79
CA VAL A 61 -5.67 10.51 1.85
C VAL A 61 -4.62 10.07 2.86
N VAL A 62 -3.73 10.97 3.23
CA VAL A 62 -2.59 10.72 4.12
C VAL A 62 -2.48 11.83 5.15
N TYR A 63 -2.15 11.44 6.37
CA TYR A 63 -1.87 12.33 7.49
C TYR A 63 -0.39 12.23 7.84
N GLU A 64 0.27 13.37 8.00
CA GLU A 64 1.65 13.46 8.43
C GLU A 64 1.75 14.20 9.75
N CYS A 65 2.58 13.72 10.67
CA CYS A 65 3.01 14.45 11.86
C CYS A 65 4.46 14.10 12.20
N ASP A 66 5.33 15.10 12.34
CA ASP A 66 6.78 14.92 12.54
C ASP A 66 7.43 13.99 11.49
N LYS A 67 7.03 14.14 10.21
CA LYS A 67 7.49 13.32 9.07
C LYS A 67 7.08 11.84 9.13
N LEU A 68 6.28 11.43 10.11
CA LEU A 68 5.64 10.12 10.13
C LEU A 68 4.30 10.23 9.41
N GLN A 69 4.03 9.29 8.50
CA GLN A 69 2.84 9.29 7.67
C GLN A 69 2.00 8.06 7.93
N VAL A 70 0.68 8.24 7.92
CA VAL A 70 -0.29 7.15 7.97
C VAL A 70 -1.37 7.37 6.91
N SER A 71 -1.76 6.30 6.22
CA SER A 71 -2.92 6.35 5.32
C SER A 71 -4.22 6.48 6.10
N HIS A 72 -5.22 7.09 5.47
CA HIS A 72 -6.53 7.31 6.08
C HIS A 72 -7.19 6.05 6.62
N ASP A 73 -7.26 4.99 5.80
CA ASP A 73 -7.85 3.72 6.21
C ASP A 73 -7.15 3.15 7.44
N PHE A 74 -5.82 3.06 7.40
CA PHE A 74 -5.06 2.47 8.49
C PHE A 74 -5.17 3.28 9.78
N TYR A 75 -5.30 4.60 9.66
CA TYR A 75 -5.45 5.47 10.82
C TYR A 75 -6.81 5.27 11.50
N LEU A 76 -7.90 5.34 10.74
CA LEU A 76 -9.25 5.17 11.29
C LEU A 76 -9.47 3.75 11.82
N ASP A 77 -8.96 2.74 11.12
CA ASP A 77 -9.03 1.36 11.59
C ASP A 77 -8.27 1.19 12.92
N GLY A 78 -7.06 1.77 13.01
CA GLY A 78 -6.26 1.77 14.23
C GLY A 78 -6.87 2.57 15.39
N LEU A 79 -7.76 3.52 15.11
CA LEU A 79 -8.54 4.25 16.10
C LEU A 79 -9.85 3.53 16.50
N GLY A 80 -10.19 2.41 15.85
CA GLY A 80 -11.42 1.66 16.11
C GLY A 80 -12.65 2.14 15.34
N PHE A 81 -12.46 2.96 14.30
CA PHE A 81 -13.53 3.50 13.45
C PHE A 81 -13.67 2.77 12.10
N ALA A 82 -13.12 1.55 11.97
CA ALA A 82 -13.15 0.77 10.73
C ALA A 82 -14.57 0.59 10.15
N GLU A 83 -15.57 0.38 11.01
CA GLU A 83 -16.97 0.18 10.62
C GLU A 83 -17.77 1.49 10.54
N GLN A 84 -17.16 2.63 10.91
CA GLN A 84 -17.82 3.95 10.95
C GLN A 84 -17.34 4.90 9.86
N LYS A 85 -16.14 4.66 9.32
CA LYS A 85 -15.61 5.45 8.21
C LYS A 85 -16.46 5.27 6.96
N GLN A 86 -16.60 6.33 6.17
CA GLN A 86 -17.37 6.34 4.93
C GLN A 86 -16.47 6.27 3.69
N PHE A 87 -15.22 6.72 3.81
CA PHE A 87 -14.23 6.60 2.75
C PHE A 87 -13.44 5.27 2.89
N PRO A 88 -13.10 4.59 1.78
CA PRO A 88 -13.46 4.90 0.40
C PRO A 88 -14.80 4.28 -0.01
N ASP A 89 -15.60 5.02 -0.78
CA ASP A 89 -16.74 4.45 -1.50
C ASP A 89 -16.58 4.69 -3.00
N PHE A 90 -16.66 3.61 -3.77
CA PHE A 90 -16.24 3.55 -5.17
C PHE A 90 -17.41 3.50 -6.16
N GLN A 91 -18.66 3.68 -5.71
CA GLN A 91 -19.85 3.47 -6.55
C GLN A 91 -20.77 4.70 -6.66
N SER A 92 -20.21 5.89 -6.95
CA SER A 92 -21.02 7.08 -7.21
C SER A 92 -20.52 7.89 -8.40
N ASP A 93 -21.47 8.35 -9.22
CA ASP A 93 -21.23 9.37 -10.26
C ASP A 93 -20.99 10.76 -9.66
N ASP A 94 -21.33 10.97 -8.37
CA ASP A 94 -21.05 12.22 -7.67
C ASP A 94 -19.57 12.27 -7.23
N LYS A 95 -18.77 12.97 -8.03
CA LYS A 95 -17.34 13.21 -7.75
C LYS A 95 -17.07 13.94 -6.44
N LEU A 96 -18.05 14.63 -5.86
CA LEU A 96 -17.91 15.32 -4.56
C LEU A 96 -18.26 14.41 -3.37
N LEU A 97 -18.89 13.26 -3.60
CA LEU A 97 -19.28 12.34 -2.52
C LEU A 97 -18.07 11.89 -1.69
N ALA A 98 -16.98 11.52 -2.35
CA ALA A 98 -15.74 11.14 -1.67
C ALA A 98 -15.22 12.23 -0.73
N PHE A 99 -15.33 13.51 -1.11
CA PHE A 99 -14.92 14.63 -0.26
C PHE A 99 -15.84 14.82 0.95
N ARG A 100 -17.15 14.57 0.79
CA ARG A 100 -18.09 14.60 1.93
C ARG A 100 -17.87 13.43 2.90
N TYR A 101 -17.51 12.26 2.39
CA TYR A 101 -17.14 11.11 3.21
C TYR A 101 -15.83 11.35 3.96
N ILE A 102 -14.83 11.91 3.28
CA ILE A 102 -13.60 12.35 3.95
C ILE A 102 -13.94 13.38 5.02
N LEU A 103 -14.81 14.37 4.74
CA LEU A 103 -15.22 15.37 5.73
C LEU A 103 -15.82 14.74 6.99
N HIS A 104 -16.76 13.80 6.81
CA HIS A 104 -17.34 13.03 7.90
C HIS A 104 -16.25 12.30 8.70
N ASP A 105 -15.36 11.62 8.02
CA ASP A 105 -14.33 10.81 8.65
C ASP A 105 -13.27 11.65 9.39
N LEU A 106 -13.06 12.90 8.98
CA LEU A 106 -12.19 13.85 9.68
C LEU A 106 -12.70 14.19 11.09
N GLU A 107 -14.00 14.04 11.37
CA GLU A 107 -14.57 14.28 12.70
C GLU A 107 -13.99 13.31 13.75
N PHE A 108 -13.68 12.07 13.34
CA PHE A 108 -13.05 11.07 14.21
C PHE A 108 -11.59 11.35 14.54
N LEU A 109 -10.96 12.29 13.82
CA LEU A 109 -9.54 12.62 13.97
C LEU A 109 -9.31 13.91 14.77
N VAL A 110 -10.38 14.54 15.26
CA VAL A 110 -10.32 15.84 15.95
C VAL A 110 -9.36 15.79 17.13
N ASP A 111 -9.50 14.79 18.00
CA ASP A 111 -8.78 14.73 19.27
C ASP A 111 -7.28 14.42 19.10
N ASP A 112 -6.89 13.48 18.23
CA ASP A 112 -5.48 13.11 18.07
C ASP A 112 -4.77 13.97 17.01
N PHE A 113 -5.36 14.14 15.83
CA PHE A 113 -4.69 14.81 14.69
C PHE A 113 -4.89 16.32 14.70
N PHE A 114 -6.11 16.83 14.83
CA PHE A 114 -6.35 18.27 14.68
C PHE A 114 -5.95 19.06 15.92
N LEU A 115 -6.47 18.68 17.08
CA LEU A 115 -6.21 19.35 18.36
C LEU A 115 -5.03 18.74 19.13
N GLY A 116 -4.84 17.42 19.06
CA GLY A 116 -3.84 16.69 19.84
C GLY A 116 -2.41 16.74 19.32
N GLY A 117 -1.53 15.93 19.93
CA GLY A 117 -0.11 15.83 19.59
C GLY A 117 0.26 14.75 18.56
N CYS A 118 -0.74 14.19 17.86
CA CYS A 118 -0.60 13.06 16.94
C CYS A 118 0.00 11.80 17.60
N SER A 119 -0.30 11.56 18.87
CA SER A 119 0.32 10.47 19.63
C SER A 119 -0.02 9.11 19.04
N ILE A 120 -1.29 8.90 18.68
CA ILE A 120 -1.77 7.64 18.11
C ILE A 120 -1.32 7.53 16.65
N LEU A 121 -1.44 8.62 15.87
CA LEU A 121 -0.91 8.70 14.50
C LEU A 121 0.54 8.20 14.42
N LYS A 122 1.42 8.68 15.30
CA LYS A 122 2.85 8.32 15.28
C LYS A 122 3.08 6.84 15.56
N VAL A 123 2.25 6.22 16.40
CA VAL A 123 2.32 4.77 16.67
C VAL A 123 1.88 4.00 15.43
N LEU A 124 0.70 4.34 14.89
CA LEU A 124 0.12 3.66 13.73
C LEU A 124 0.98 3.83 12.47
N ALA A 125 1.58 5.01 12.26
CA ALA A 125 2.51 5.27 11.15
C ALA A 125 3.72 4.33 11.17
N ARG A 126 4.28 4.04 12.34
CA ARG A 126 5.40 3.10 12.48
C ARG A 126 4.96 1.66 12.17
N GLN A 127 3.81 1.25 12.70
CA GLN A 127 3.24 -0.07 12.43
C GLN A 127 2.93 -0.26 10.94
N GLN A 128 2.30 0.72 10.30
CA GLN A 128 2.04 0.69 8.86
C GLN A 128 3.34 0.57 8.07
N LYS A 129 4.38 1.32 8.45
CA LYS A 129 5.68 1.25 7.78
C LYS A 129 6.28 -0.14 7.88
N GLU A 130 6.31 -0.73 9.07
CA GLU A 130 6.82 -2.10 9.30
C GLU A 130 6.04 -3.13 8.47
N MET A 131 4.70 -3.01 8.43
CA MET A 131 3.86 -3.89 7.61
C MET A 131 4.16 -3.77 6.11
N ILE A 132 4.32 -2.54 5.60
CA ILE A 132 4.65 -2.30 4.19
C ILE A 132 6.05 -2.85 3.86
N GLU A 133 7.04 -2.63 4.73
CA GLU A 133 8.40 -3.14 4.55
C GLU A 133 8.41 -4.68 4.51
N GLU A 134 7.70 -5.33 5.43
CA GLU A 134 7.59 -6.79 5.46
C GLU A 134 6.85 -7.35 4.24
N TYR A 135 5.75 -6.70 3.82
CA TYR A 135 5.02 -7.08 2.60
C TYR A 135 5.92 -6.97 1.36
N ASN A 136 6.63 -5.86 1.22
CA ASN A 136 7.55 -5.64 0.10
C ASN A 136 8.69 -6.66 0.09
N ARG A 137 9.25 -6.99 1.26
CA ARG A 137 10.27 -8.03 1.40
C ARG A 137 9.74 -9.39 0.92
N LYS A 138 8.55 -9.80 1.36
CA LYS A 138 7.91 -11.05 0.91
C LYS A 138 7.65 -11.06 -0.58
N ALA A 139 7.12 -9.97 -1.13
CA ALA A 139 6.86 -9.85 -2.57
C ALA A 139 8.15 -9.93 -3.39
N GLN A 140 9.24 -9.32 -2.93
CA GLN A 140 10.56 -9.41 -3.56
C GLN A 140 11.12 -10.84 -3.50
N GLU A 141 11.01 -11.51 -2.36
CA GLU A 141 11.42 -12.91 -2.22
C GLU A 141 10.59 -13.83 -3.12
N GLU A 142 9.26 -13.63 -3.17
CA GLU A 142 8.38 -14.41 -4.03
C GLU A 142 8.76 -14.23 -5.49
N TYR A 143 8.98 -12.99 -5.94
CA TYR A 143 9.42 -12.70 -7.30
C TYR A 143 10.80 -13.32 -7.60
N LYS A 144 11.77 -13.17 -6.69
CA LYS A 144 13.13 -13.70 -6.83
C LYS A 144 13.12 -15.22 -7.06
N TYR A 145 12.30 -15.95 -6.31
CA TYR A 145 12.27 -17.42 -6.34
C TYR A 145 11.13 -17.99 -7.20
N GLN A 146 10.33 -17.15 -7.86
CA GLN A 146 9.12 -17.59 -8.56
C GLN A 146 9.41 -18.66 -9.62
N VAL A 147 10.44 -18.40 -10.43
CA VAL A 147 10.85 -19.28 -11.53
C VAL A 147 11.44 -20.59 -10.99
N ASP A 148 12.33 -20.51 -10.01
CA ASP A 148 12.93 -21.69 -9.40
C ASP A 148 11.91 -22.58 -8.69
N ARG A 149 10.93 -21.98 -8.00
CA ARG A 149 9.81 -22.75 -7.41
C ARG A 149 9.01 -23.50 -8.46
N ARG A 150 8.83 -22.94 -9.66
CA ARG A 150 8.21 -23.65 -10.80
C ARG A 150 9.07 -24.83 -11.25
N TYR A 151 10.39 -24.66 -11.36
CA TYR A 151 11.30 -25.75 -11.71
C TYR A 151 11.32 -26.85 -10.65
N ILE A 152 11.41 -26.50 -9.36
CA ILE A 152 11.35 -27.46 -8.25
C ILE A 152 10.03 -28.24 -8.29
N ASN A 153 8.89 -27.57 -8.48
CA ASN A 153 7.60 -28.24 -8.54
C ASN A 153 7.51 -29.22 -9.73
N LYS A 154 8.01 -28.83 -10.91
CA LYS A 154 8.10 -29.74 -12.06
C LYS A 154 9.04 -30.91 -11.79
N ALA A 155 10.23 -30.67 -11.22
CA ALA A 155 11.17 -31.71 -10.85
C ALA A 155 10.55 -32.74 -9.90
N ARG A 156 9.76 -32.28 -8.90
CA ARG A 156 9.02 -33.15 -7.98
C ARG A 156 7.93 -33.97 -8.67
N GLN A 157 7.24 -33.41 -9.67
CA GLN A 157 6.26 -34.15 -10.47
C GLN A 157 6.93 -35.24 -11.31
N GLU A 158 8.01 -34.92 -12.00
CA GLU A 158 8.79 -35.90 -12.77
C GLU A 158 9.34 -37.01 -11.88
N PHE A 159 9.80 -36.67 -10.66
CA PHE A 159 10.24 -37.66 -9.68
C PHE A 159 9.12 -38.65 -9.31
N LYS A 160 7.92 -38.16 -9.04
CA LYS A 160 6.74 -39.00 -8.74
C LYS A 160 6.36 -39.91 -9.91
N SER A 161 6.50 -39.41 -11.12
CA SER A 161 6.29 -40.16 -12.37
C SER A 161 7.46 -41.10 -12.72
N LYS A 162 8.48 -41.21 -11.85
CA LYS A 162 9.70 -42.01 -12.05
C LYS A 162 10.53 -41.62 -13.28
N ASN A 163 10.36 -40.38 -13.77
CA ASN A 163 11.13 -39.83 -14.86
C ASN A 163 12.38 -39.12 -14.33
N TYR A 164 13.37 -39.91 -13.92
CA TYR A 164 14.53 -39.42 -13.17
C TYR A 164 15.44 -38.49 -14.00
N LYS A 165 15.47 -38.66 -15.33
CA LYS A 165 16.21 -37.77 -16.23
C LYS A 165 15.61 -36.37 -16.24
N ASN A 166 14.32 -36.24 -16.55
CA ASN A 166 13.66 -34.93 -16.59
C ASN A 166 13.59 -34.28 -15.20
N CYS A 167 13.49 -35.09 -14.14
CA CYS A 167 13.60 -34.61 -12.77
C CYS A 167 14.94 -33.87 -12.53
N LEU A 168 16.06 -34.45 -12.94
CA LEU A 168 17.37 -33.81 -12.83
C LEU A 168 17.49 -32.57 -13.72
N ASP A 169 16.98 -32.63 -14.95
CA ASP A 169 17.03 -31.50 -15.88
C ASP A 169 16.33 -30.27 -15.28
N TYR A 170 15.17 -30.44 -14.62
CA TYR A 170 14.50 -29.34 -13.92
C TYR A 170 15.26 -28.86 -12.67
N TYR A 171 15.84 -29.75 -11.87
CA TYR A 171 16.66 -29.30 -10.73
C TYR A 171 17.92 -28.54 -11.16
N CYS A 172 18.50 -28.87 -12.32
CA CYS A 172 19.63 -28.11 -12.89
C CYS A 172 19.25 -26.70 -13.35
N MET A 173 17.96 -26.43 -13.59
CA MET A 173 17.47 -25.09 -13.95
C MET A 173 17.25 -24.18 -12.72
N VAL A 174 17.33 -24.73 -11.51
CA VAL A 174 17.20 -23.97 -10.26
C VAL A 174 18.47 -23.15 -10.02
N GLN A 175 18.33 -21.82 -9.99
CA GLN A 175 19.45 -20.90 -9.80
C GLN A 175 19.85 -20.75 -8.32
N TYR A 176 18.85 -20.73 -7.43
CA TYR A 176 19.00 -20.50 -5.99
C TYR A 176 18.89 -21.81 -5.22
N GLY A 177 20.02 -22.45 -4.92
CA GLY A 177 20.06 -23.73 -4.22
C GLY A 177 19.58 -23.68 -2.75
N GLU A 178 19.53 -22.48 -2.15
CA GLU A 178 19.08 -22.27 -0.77
C GLU A 178 17.61 -22.62 -0.56
N ILE A 179 16.77 -22.53 -1.61
CA ILE A 179 15.34 -22.85 -1.53
C ILE A 179 15.03 -24.35 -1.73
N LEU A 180 16.04 -25.17 -2.03
CA LEU A 180 15.87 -26.62 -2.09
C LEU A 180 15.63 -27.16 -0.69
N SER A 181 14.57 -27.96 -0.53
CA SER A 181 14.28 -28.67 0.70
C SER A 181 15.19 -29.88 0.87
N ASN A 182 15.22 -30.46 2.07
CA ASN A 182 15.91 -31.73 2.30
C ASN A 182 15.33 -32.88 1.46
N TYR A 183 14.04 -32.83 1.14
CA TYR A 183 13.42 -33.77 0.21
C TYR A 183 14.02 -33.63 -1.19
N ASP A 184 14.15 -32.40 -1.69
CA ASP A 184 14.67 -32.15 -3.05
C ASP A 184 16.12 -32.62 -3.18
N ARG A 185 16.95 -32.35 -2.15
CA ARG A 185 18.35 -32.81 -2.11
C ARG A 185 18.43 -34.34 -2.18
N LYS A 186 17.60 -35.05 -1.41
CA LYS A 186 17.52 -36.52 -1.46
C LYS A 186 17.01 -37.04 -2.81
N ALA A 187 16.03 -36.37 -3.41
CA ALA A 187 15.53 -36.71 -4.74
C ALA A 187 16.61 -36.57 -5.82
N ILE A 188 17.41 -35.49 -5.78
CA ILE A 188 18.55 -35.29 -6.68
C ILE A 188 19.57 -36.42 -6.52
N GLU A 189 19.95 -36.76 -5.29
CA GLU A 189 20.89 -37.86 -5.02
C GLU A 189 20.35 -39.20 -5.54
N TYR A 190 19.07 -39.49 -5.31
CA TYR A 190 18.43 -40.69 -5.78
C TYR A 190 18.45 -40.77 -7.32
N CYS A 191 18.02 -39.71 -8.01
CA CYS A 191 18.01 -39.66 -9.47
C CYS A 191 19.42 -39.83 -10.05
N LYS A 192 20.46 -39.26 -9.42
CA LYS A 192 21.86 -39.42 -9.85
C LYS A 192 22.34 -40.88 -9.79
N ARG A 193 21.80 -41.69 -8.87
CA ARG A 193 22.14 -43.12 -8.72
C ARG A 193 21.36 -44.04 -9.67
N HIS A 194 20.24 -43.57 -10.23
CA HIS A 194 19.30 -44.37 -11.02
C HIS A 194 19.09 -43.79 -12.43
N LYS A 195 20.10 -43.07 -12.95
CA LYS A 195 20.12 -42.52 -14.30
C LYS A 195 20.71 -43.52 -15.29
#